data_AF-A0A367ELB6-F1
#
_entry.id   AF-A0A367ELB6-F1
#
_cell.length_a   1.000
_cell.length_b   1.000
_cell.length_c   1.000
_cell.angle_alpha   90.00
_cell.angle_beta   90.00
_cell.angle_gamma   90.00
#
_symmetry.space_group_name_H-M   'P 1'
#
loop_
_entity.id
_entity.type
_entity.pdbx_description
1 polymer ?
#
loop_
_entity_poly.entity_id
_entity_poly.type
_entity_poly.pdbx_seq_one_letter_code
_entity_poly.pdbx_strand_id
1 'polypeptide(L)'
;MPRRRLLVGASAAALAVAGCGVGEDGEGDHEGDGAPDRPATAPSGILGVNFNEDPTEVNSERLRGASASWVRGFVPTLQVDRGPAEKQRAVAALLEAHEHHYGTVLSLKFPYQQRPLPAPGSGAMDTELARVDKVARAVLGKVDILAIGNEPFLESRRADREGPALNRFYEHVAEHLIAYREKHFPQGCRTRLYMGALNHLDNPAERTPATRRWLEFVHDTRELEGVDIHPHVTSLDAAQQYLDYVLPHLRSDQKFLATEFSLVLTWRAHMRDRIPPRFARRYGVAPDTRVWQLLRKAADSPFPQDKWNAFLSMSPWFHGNRHYLRDQVRRFRDTGKLAVATYGVAQGAAMVRDIGPDKHPWMLNSLYATRTVRQGPDGSTGRTHPWFEDFTSLQRKTDRLPVRTGTTAT
;
A
#
# COMPACT_ATOMS: atom_id res chain seq x y z
N MET A 1 -20.10 -27.45 -68.21
CA MET A 1 -19.30 -26.49 -67.39
C MET A 1 -19.71 -26.62 -65.90
N PRO A 2 -18.97 -26.06 -64.92
CA PRO A 2 -18.86 -26.58 -63.54
C PRO A 2 -19.73 -25.85 -62.49
N ARG A 3 -19.88 -26.24 -61.20
CA ARG A 3 -19.59 -27.43 -60.34
C ARG A 3 -20.50 -27.27 -59.07
N ARG A 4 -21.15 -28.30 -58.48
CA ARG A 4 -20.64 -29.28 -57.46
C ARG A 4 -19.91 -28.60 -56.28
N ARG A 5 -20.23 -28.80 -54.98
CA ARG A 5 -20.64 -30.01 -54.19
C ARG A 5 -21.56 -29.64 -52.99
N LEU A 6 -22.48 -30.51 -52.55
CA LEU A 6 -22.46 -31.46 -51.38
C LEU A 6 -22.00 -30.85 -50.02
N LEU A 7 -22.68 -30.94 -48.86
CA LEU A 7 -23.74 -31.83 -48.27
C LEU A 7 -23.20 -33.12 -47.59
N VAL A 8 -23.83 -33.53 -46.46
CA VAL A 8 -23.58 -34.69 -45.54
C VAL A 8 -22.50 -34.43 -44.47
N GLY A 9 -22.63 -34.82 -43.18
CA GLY A 9 -23.68 -35.54 -42.41
C GLY A 9 -23.43 -35.42 -40.88
N ALA A 10 -24.42 -35.60 -39.98
CA ALA A 10 -24.90 -36.88 -39.39
C ALA A 10 -23.89 -37.51 -38.38
N SER A 11 -24.22 -38.07 -37.20
CA SER A 11 -25.47 -38.47 -36.51
C SER A 11 -25.16 -38.75 -35.00
N ALA A 12 -26.05 -38.99 -34.02
CA ALA A 12 -27.50 -38.79 -33.77
C ALA A 12 -27.87 -39.30 -32.33
N ALA A 13 -29.16 -39.26 -31.95
CA ALA A 13 -29.84 -40.01 -30.85
C ALA A 13 -29.62 -39.58 -29.37
N ALA A 14 -30.58 -39.73 -28.43
CA ALA A 14 -32.06 -39.91 -28.50
C ALA A 14 -32.76 -39.79 -27.12
N LEU A 15 -34.10 -39.56 -27.12
CA LEU A 15 -35.11 -39.76 -26.02
C LEU A 15 -34.97 -38.82 -24.76
N ALA A 16 -35.98 -38.10 -24.21
CA ALA A 16 -37.45 -38.20 -24.06
C ALA A 16 -37.92 -39.29 -23.06
N VAL A 17 -38.91 -39.11 -22.17
CA VAL A 17 -40.03 -38.13 -21.94
C VAL A 17 -40.02 -37.73 -20.42
N ALA A 18 -40.72 -36.79 -19.76
CA ALA A 18 -41.94 -35.97 -19.94
C ALA A 18 -41.74 -34.55 -19.27
N GLY A 19 -42.69 -33.67 -18.87
CA GLY A 19 -44.17 -33.67 -18.70
C GLY A 19 -44.64 -34.05 -17.28
N CYS A 20 -45.53 -33.35 -16.56
CA CYS A 20 -46.30 -32.10 -16.77
C CYS A 20 -46.56 -31.39 -15.41
N GLY A 21 -46.91 -30.09 -15.39
CA GLY A 21 -47.47 -29.43 -14.19
C GLY A 21 -47.42 -27.89 -14.22
N VAL A 22 -48.54 -27.23 -13.94
CA VAL A 22 -48.66 -25.77 -13.76
C VAL A 22 -48.99 -25.48 -12.29
N GLY A 23 -48.41 -24.43 -11.72
CA GLY A 23 -48.74 -23.93 -10.38
C GLY A 23 -47.88 -22.71 -10.05
N GLU A 24 -48.49 -21.53 -10.03
CA GLU A 24 -47.92 -20.31 -9.44
C GLU A 24 -48.28 -20.22 -7.95
N ASP A 25 -47.73 -19.20 -7.28
CA ASP A 25 -47.96 -18.75 -5.91
C ASP A 25 -47.52 -19.68 -4.76
N GLY A 26 -46.48 -19.21 -4.08
CA GLY A 26 -46.01 -19.71 -2.78
C GLY A 26 -45.05 -18.71 -2.17
N GLU A 27 -45.48 -17.96 -1.16
CA GLU A 27 -44.58 -17.13 -0.35
C GLU A 27 -43.54 -18.01 0.36
N GLY A 28 -42.29 -17.55 0.40
CA GLY A 28 -41.17 -18.30 0.95
C GLY A 28 -40.10 -17.38 1.51
N ASP A 29 -40.28 -16.97 2.77
CA ASP A 29 -39.23 -16.34 3.55
C ASP A 29 -38.03 -17.29 3.65
N HIS A 30 -36.93 -16.92 2.99
CA HIS A 30 -35.63 -17.51 3.26
C HIS A 30 -34.80 -16.54 4.10
N GLU A 31 -34.94 -16.69 5.42
CA GLU A 31 -33.92 -16.26 6.37
C GLU A 31 -32.54 -16.75 5.88
N GLY A 32 -31.60 -15.82 5.73
CA GLY A 32 -30.25 -16.12 5.25
C GLY A 32 -29.46 -16.87 6.32
N ASP A 33 -29.55 -18.21 6.29
CA ASP A 33 -29.05 -19.10 7.32
C ASP A 33 -27.57 -18.84 7.69
N GLY A 34 -27.28 -18.94 8.99
CA GLY A 34 -26.09 -18.44 9.65
C GLY A 34 -24.84 -19.28 9.42
N ALA A 35 -24.39 -19.40 8.17
CA ALA A 35 -23.12 -20.05 7.84
C ALA A 35 -21.97 -19.42 8.66
N PRO A 36 -21.21 -20.21 9.46
CA PRO A 36 -20.18 -19.66 10.33
C PRO A 36 -19.06 -19.03 9.49
N ASP A 37 -18.93 -17.71 9.63
CA ASP A 37 -18.06 -16.82 8.86
C ASP A 37 -16.60 -17.30 8.83
N ARG A 38 -16.25 -18.05 7.76
CA ARG A 38 -14.92 -18.60 7.54
C ARG A 38 -13.95 -17.45 7.20
N PRO A 39 -12.77 -17.36 7.86
CA PRO A 39 -11.75 -16.36 7.53
C PRO A 39 -11.44 -16.29 6.03
N ALA A 40 -11.28 -15.07 5.52
CA ALA A 40 -10.93 -14.86 4.11
C ALA A 40 -9.56 -15.50 3.81
N THR A 41 -9.49 -16.37 2.79
CA THR A 41 -8.28 -17.14 2.46
C THR A 41 -7.10 -16.27 2.02
N ALA A 42 -7.35 -15.05 1.54
CA ALA A 42 -6.33 -14.01 1.36
C ALA A 42 -7.00 -12.61 1.28
N PRO A 43 -6.31 -11.52 1.65
CA PRO A 43 -6.77 -10.16 1.37
C PRO A 43 -6.97 -9.94 -0.14
N SER A 44 -7.95 -9.11 -0.50
CA SER A 44 -8.31 -8.87 -1.90
C SER A 44 -8.97 -7.49 -2.08
N GLY A 45 -8.31 -6.58 -2.80
CA GLY A 45 -8.83 -5.23 -3.09
C GLY A 45 -8.94 -4.29 -1.89
N ILE A 46 -8.22 -4.57 -0.79
CA ILE A 46 -8.31 -3.82 0.46
C ILE A 46 -7.71 -2.41 0.32
N LEU A 47 -8.29 -1.42 1.00
CA LEU A 47 -7.71 -0.07 1.18
C LEU A 47 -7.52 0.21 2.67
N GLY A 48 -6.29 0.15 3.16
CA GLY A 48 -5.92 0.49 4.54
C GLY A 48 -5.23 1.84 4.67
N VAL A 49 -4.81 2.19 5.88
CA VAL A 49 -4.00 3.38 6.17
C VAL A 49 -2.54 3.03 6.45
N ASN A 50 -1.65 3.96 6.17
CA ASN A 50 -0.20 3.83 6.35
C ASN A 50 0.35 4.94 7.27
N PHE A 51 1.25 4.57 8.20
CA PHE A 51 1.94 5.48 9.12
C PHE A 51 3.48 5.51 8.96
N ASN A 52 4.05 4.72 8.06
CA ASN A 52 5.50 4.53 7.90
C ASN A 52 6.18 4.07 9.19
N GLU A 53 7.13 4.85 9.71
CA GLU A 53 7.90 4.51 10.92
C GLU A 53 7.22 4.98 12.22
N ASP A 54 6.32 5.96 12.13
CA ASP A 54 5.89 6.79 13.25
C ASP A 54 4.38 6.65 13.53
N PRO A 55 3.95 5.68 14.37
CA PRO A 55 2.55 5.48 14.69
C PRO A 55 1.99 6.53 15.66
N THR A 56 2.73 7.56 16.06
CA THR A 56 2.23 8.56 17.05
C THR A 56 0.97 9.31 16.61
N GLU A 57 0.68 9.33 15.30
CA GLU A 57 -0.55 9.92 14.75
C GLU A 57 -1.67 8.88 14.50
N VAL A 58 -1.41 7.58 14.71
CA VAL A 58 -2.39 6.49 14.60
C VAL A 58 -3.09 6.32 15.95
N ASN A 59 -4.42 6.43 15.95
CA ASN A 59 -5.23 6.15 17.11
C ASN A 59 -6.63 5.67 16.67
N SER A 60 -7.38 5.07 17.60
CA SER A 60 -8.69 4.47 17.30
C SER A 60 -9.73 5.49 16.82
N GLU A 61 -9.61 6.77 17.17
CA GLU A 61 -10.48 7.84 16.63
C GLU A 61 -10.26 8.02 15.13
N ARG A 62 -9.00 8.17 14.71
CA ARG A 62 -8.63 8.43 13.31
C ARG A 62 -8.82 7.19 12.42
N LEU A 63 -8.58 5.99 12.97
CA LEU A 63 -8.89 4.74 12.27
C LEU A 63 -10.40 4.61 12.01
N ARG A 64 -11.25 4.81 13.03
CA ARG A 64 -12.72 4.82 12.87
C ARG A 64 -13.19 5.96 11.96
N GLY A 65 -12.61 7.15 12.09
CA GLY A 65 -12.96 8.33 11.28
C GLY A 65 -12.68 8.11 9.79
N ALA A 66 -11.53 7.53 9.44
CA ALA A 66 -11.23 7.11 8.07
C ALA A 66 -12.00 5.85 7.62
N SER A 67 -12.81 5.24 8.50
CA SER A 67 -13.45 3.92 8.32
C SER A 67 -12.46 2.82 7.91
N ALA A 68 -11.20 2.96 8.32
CA ALA A 68 -10.13 2.03 7.97
C ALA A 68 -10.18 0.79 8.86
N SER A 69 -9.87 -0.36 8.27
CA SER A 69 -9.79 -1.66 8.93
C SER A 69 -8.43 -2.34 8.80
N TRP A 70 -7.55 -1.79 7.95
CA TRP A 70 -6.18 -2.25 7.76
C TRP A 70 -5.18 -1.14 8.04
N VAL A 71 -4.06 -1.50 8.66
CA VAL A 71 -3.00 -0.58 9.09
C VAL A 71 -1.63 -1.10 8.61
N ARG A 72 -0.79 -0.21 8.08
CA ARG A 72 0.55 -0.51 7.60
C ARG A 72 1.61 0.40 8.22
N GLY A 73 2.77 -0.18 8.53
CA GLY A 73 3.98 0.54 8.91
C GLY A 73 5.24 -0.24 8.54
N PHE A 74 6.42 0.32 8.82
CA PHE A 74 7.70 -0.35 8.61
C PHE A 74 8.61 -0.28 9.83
N VAL A 75 9.53 -1.24 9.95
CA VAL A 75 10.59 -1.22 10.97
C VAL A 75 11.96 -1.24 10.31
N PRO A 76 12.84 -0.24 10.55
CA PRO A 76 14.23 -0.31 10.13
C PRO A 76 14.96 -1.36 10.97
N THR A 77 15.52 -2.39 10.34
CA THR A 77 16.09 -3.56 11.04
C THR A 77 17.16 -3.20 12.06
N LEU A 78 17.99 -2.20 11.80
CA LEU A 78 18.98 -1.69 12.76
C LEU A 78 18.39 -1.23 14.11
N GLN A 79 17.08 -0.95 14.20
CA GLN A 79 16.46 -0.54 15.46
C GLN A 79 16.28 -1.69 16.45
N VAL A 80 16.19 -2.96 15.99
CA VAL A 80 16.06 -4.12 16.89
C VAL A 80 17.35 -4.53 17.63
N ASP A 81 18.42 -3.75 17.45
CA ASP A 81 19.61 -3.81 18.31
C ASP A 81 19.52 -2.84 19.51
N ARG A 82 18.56 -1.90 19.49
CA ARG A 82 18.33 -0.91 20.57
C ARG A 82 17.35 -1.41 21.64
N GLY A 83 16.75 -2.58 21.43
CA GLY A 83 15.77 -3.18 22.32
C GLY A 83 14.96 -4.29 21.61
N PRO A 84 14.07 -4.98 22.33
CA PRO A 84 13.25 -6.05 21.76
C PRO A 84 12.44 -5.62 20.53
N ALA A 85 12.21 -6.53 19.59
CA ALA A 85 11.56 -6.20 18.32
C ALA A 85 10.09 -5.82 18.51
N GLU A 86 9.38 -6.52 19.40
CA GLU A 86 7.99 -6.25 19.77
C GLU A 86 7.78 -4.91 20.50
N LYS A 87 8.87 -4.25 20.93
CA LYS A 87 8.85 -2.92 21.57
C LYS A 87 9.29 -1.78 20.64
N GLN A 88 9.66 -2.08 19.39
CA GLN A 88 9.87 -1.04 18.38
C GLN A 88 8.51 -0.45 17.97
N ARG A 89 8.41 0.88 17.88
CA ARG A 89 7.13 1.60 17.81
C ARG A 89 6.16 1.05 16.76
N ALA A 90 6.63 0.90 15.52
CA ALA A 90 5.82 0.39 14.42
C ALA A 90 5.35 -1.06 14.62
N VAL A 91 6.19 -1.91 15.22
CA VAL A 91 5.84 -3.31 15.53
C VAL A 91 4.82 -3.37 16.65
N ALA A 92 5.05 -2.64 17.75
CA ALA A 92 4.12 -2.57 18.87
C ALA A 92 2.73 -2.09 18.44
N ALA A 93 2.65 -1.01 17.64
CA ALA A 93 1.39 -0.46 17.16
C ALA A 93 0.64 -1.39 16.19
N LEU A 94 1.35 -2.21 15.39
CA LEU A 94 0.71 -3.22 14.53
C LEU A 94 0.23 -4.43 15.34
N LEU A 95 0.97 -4.86 16.37
CA LEU A 95 0.50 -5.91 17.28
C LEU A 95 -0.74 -5.44 18.07
N GLU A 96 -0.74 -4.22 18.60
CA GLU A 96 -1.92 -3.61 19.24
C GLU A 96 -3.12 -3.52 18.28
N ALA A 97 -2.89 -3.13 17.03
CA ALA A 97 -3.93 -3.12 16.00
C ALA A 97 -4.49 -4.53 15.70
N HIS A 98 -3.65 -5.57 15.72
CA HIS A 98 -4.09 -6.97 15.55
C HIS A 98 -4.98 -7.46 16.70
N GLU A 99 -4.60 -7.16 17.95
CA GLU A 99 -5.45 -7.48 19.12
C GLU A 99 -6.80 -6.74 19.05
N HIS A 100 -6.83 -5.53 18.47
CA HIS A 100 -8.06 -4.80 18.12
C HIS A 100 -8.69 -5.20 16.77
N HIS A 101 -8.30 -6.36 16.23
CA HIS A 101 -8.85 -7.03 15.04
C HIS A 101 -8.70 -6.26 13.72
N TYR A 102 -7.75 -5.34 13.60
CA TYR A 102 -7.37 -4.75 12.33
C TYR A 102 -6.51 -5.73 11.52
N GLY A 103 -6.58 -5.62 10.19
CA GLY A 103 -5.61 -6.25 9.31
C GLY A 103 -4.29 -5.49 9.30
N THR A 104 -3.17 -6.19 9.21
CA THR A 104 -1.86 -5.63 9.53
C THR A 104 -0.80 -5.94 8.47
N VAL A 105 -0.03 -4.91 8.09
CA VAL A 105 1.09 -5.04 7.16
C VAL A 105 2.35 -4.42 7.78
N LEU A 106 3.40 -5.22 7.95
CA LEU A 106 4.72 -4.75 8.37
C LEU A 106 5.71 -4.88 7.22
N SER A 107 6.44 -3.80 6.90
CA SER A 107 7.55 -3.84 5.94
C SER A 107 8.92 -3.80 6.66
N LEU A 108 9.87 -4.62 6.22
CA LEU A 108 11.23 -4.69 6.77
C LEU A 108 12.16 -3.70 6.05
N LYS A 109 12.57 -2.60 6.69
CA LYS A 109 13.40 -1.58 6.05
C LYS A 109 14.90 -1.82 6.34
N PHE A 110 15.72 -1.91 5.29
CA PHE A 110 17.14 -2.24 5.38
C PHE A 110 18.01 -1.04 4.96
N PRO A 111 18.39 -0.12 5.87
CA PRO A 111 19.11 1.10 5.50
C PRO A 111 20.58 0.84 5.16
N TYR A 112 20.89 0.80 3.87
CA TYR A 112 22.22 0.54 3.29
C TYR A 112 22.65 1.60 2.25
N GLN A 113 22.06 2.79 2.26
CA GLN A 113 22.37 3.87 1.29
C GLN A 113 23.84 4.32 1.34
N GLN A 114 24.53 4.09 2.47
CA GLN A 114 25.88 4.57 2.77
C GLN A 114 26.90 3.44 3.02
N ARG A 115 26.51 2.17 2.87
CA ARG A 115 27.34 0.99 3.22
C ARG A 115 26.98 -0.20 2.32
N PRO A 116 27.93 -1.10 1.98
CA PRO A 116 27.62 -2.28 1.16
C PRO A 116 26.51 -3.12 1.76
N LEU A 117 25.61 -3.63 0.91
CA LEU A 117 24.75 -4.75 1.29
C LEU A 117 25.62 -5.96 1.69
N PRO A 118 25.28 -6.69 2.77
CA PRO A 118 25.99 -7.90 3.15
C PRO A 118 25.91 -8.98 2.07
N ALA A 119 27.00 -9.72 1.86
CA ALA A 119 27.00 -10.87 0.98
C ALA A 119 26.51 -12.12 1.75
N PRO A 120 25.67 -12.99 1.14
CA PRO A 120 25.36 -14.32 1.68
C PRO A 120 26.62 -15.07 2.13
N GLY A 121 26.54 -15.76 3.27
CA GLY A 121 27.68 -16.47 3.87
C GLY A 121 28.77 -15.59 4.50
N SER A 122 28.50 -14.30 4.75
CA SER A 122 29.39 -13.41 5.50
C SER A 122 28.84 -13.09 6.89
N GLY A 123 29.70 -12.91 7.90
CA GLY A 123 29.28 -12.52 9.26
C GLY A 123 28.46 -11.23 9.34
N ALA A 124 28.58 -10.33 8.34
CA ALA A 124 27.74 -9.14 8.21
C ALA A 124 26.29 -9.50 7.79
N MET A 125 26.11 -10.57 7.02
CA MET A 125 24.80 -11.14 6.69
C MET A 125 24.23 -11.89 7.88
N ASP A 126 25.03 -12.73 8.55
CA ASP A 126 24.60 -13.47 9.75
C ASP A 126 24.08 -12.51 10.84
N THR A 127 24.75 -11.37 11.00
CA THR A 127 24.33 -10.28 11.90
C THR A 127 23.00 -9.64 11.47
N GLU A 128 22.72 -9.55 10.16
CA GLU A 128 21.47 -8.99 9.64
C GLU A 128 20.32 -10.01 9.71
N LEU A 129 20.58 -11.29 9.41
CA LEU A 129 19.64 -12.39 9.61
C LEU A 129 19.26 -12.53 11.09
N ALA A 130 20.21 -12.33 12.02
CA ALA A 130 19.92 -12.24 13.45
C ALA A 130 19.04 -11.04 13.85
N ARG A 131 18.94 -9.97 13.03
CA ARG A 131 17.93 -8.91 13.20
C ARG A 131 16.57 -9.33 12.65
N VAL A 132 16.57 -9.98 11.48
CA VAL A 132 15.36 -10.53 10.86
C VAL A 132 14.70 -11.55 11.79
N ASP A 133 15.45 -12.46 12.41
CA ASP A 133 14.98 -13.44 13.40
C ASP A 133 14.28 -12.81 14.61
N LYS A 134 14.79 -11.67 15.12
CA LYS A 134 14.15 -10.94 16.22
C LYS A 134 12.76 -10.44 15.81
N VAL A 135 12.63 -9.90 14.59
CA VAL A 135 11.33 -9.44 14.06
C VAL A 135 10.42 -10.62 13.76
N ALA A 136 10.91 -11.66 13.07
CA ALA A 136 10.16 -12.86 12.73
C ALA A 136 9.52 -13.51 13.96
N ARG A 137 10.29 -13.68 15.05
CA ARG A 137 9.82 -14.17 16.35
C ARG A 137 8.72 -13.31 16.97
N ALA A 138 8.79 -11.99 16.79
CA ALA A 138 7.80 -11.07 17.34
C ALA A 138 6.47 -11.11 16.56
N VAL A 139 6.52 -11.22 15.23
CA VAL A 139 5.40 -10.89 14.33
C VAL A 139 4.80 -12.04 13.53
N LEU A 140 5.54 -13.13 13.25
CA LEU A 140 4.97 -14.23 12.47
C LEU A 140 3.81 -14.89 13.24
N GLY A 141 2.72 -15.18 12.51
CA GLY A 141 1.42 -15.59 13.07
C GLY A 141 0.55 -14.44 13.58
N LYS A 142 1.12 -13.25 13.83
CA LYS A 142 0.42 -12.10 14.44
C LYS A 142 0.28 -10.87 13.53
N VAL A 143 1.07 -10.75 12.47
CA VAL A 143 0.77 -9.79 11.38
C VAL A 143 0.21 -10.53 10.17
N ASP A 144 -0.77 -9.96 9.47
CA ASP A 144 -1.37 -10.61 8.31
C ASP A 144 -0.42 -10.68 7.12
N ILE A 145 0.43 -9.66 6.97
CA ILE A 145 1.44 -9.56 5.91
C ILE A 145 2.78 -9.07 6.47
N LEU A 146 3.86 -9.74 6.07
CA LEU A 146 5.24 -9.27 6.22
C LEU A 146 5.84 -9.02 4.82
N ALA A 147 6.13 -7.76 4.52
CA ALA A 147 6.82 -7.35 3.30
C ALA A 147 8.34 -7.32 3.52
N ILE A 148 9.05 -8.05 2.66
CA ILE A 148 10.48 -8.26 2.71
C ILE A 148 11.14 -7.14 1.91
N GLY A 149 11.51 -6.09 2.65
CA GLY A 149 11.98 -4.82 2.13
C GLY A 149 11.06 -3.66 2.48
N ASN A 150 11.56 -2.46 2.20
CA ASN A 150 10.80 -1.23 2.03
C ASN A 150 11.68 -0.33 1.15
N GLU A 151 11.32 -0.15 -0.11
CA GLU A 151 12.10 0.64 -1.08
C GLU A 151 13.54 0.12 -1.33
N PRO A 152 13.77 -1.17 -1.61
CA PRO A 152 15.10 -1.79 -1.73
C PRO A 152 16.09 -1.02 -2.63
N PHE A 153 15.61 -0.44 -3.72
CA PHE A 153 16.41 0.28 -4.72
C PHE A 153 16.75 1.73 -4.30
N LEU A 154 16.07 2.29 -3.29
CA LEU A 154 16.38 3.59 -2.68
C LEU A 154 17.16 3.42 -1.37
N GLU A 155 16.95 2.30 -0.66
CA GLU A 155 17.65 1.95 0.57
C GLU A 155 19.05 1.35 0.34
N SER A 156 19.42 1.02 -0.89
CA SER A 156 20.75 0.45 -1.25
C SER A 156 21.64 1.46 -1.96
N ARG A 157 22.97 1.30 -1.88
CA ARG A 157 23.90 2.12 -2.68
C ARG A 157 23.68 1.91 -4.18
N ARG A 158 23.97 2.93 -4.98
CA ARG A 158 23.89 2.87 -6.46
C ARG A 158 24.66 1.67 -7.06
N ALA A 159 25.89 1.44 -6.62
CA ALA A 159 26.70 0.31 -7.09
C ALA A 159 26.13 -1.07 -6.71
N ASP A 160 25.36 -1.17 -5.62
CA ASP A 160 24.79 -2.45 -5.16
C ASP A 160 23.51 -2.81 -5.93
N ARG A 161 22.73 -1.80 -6.35
CA ARG A 161 21.49 -1.95 -7.14
C ARG A 161 21.71 -2.05 -8.65
N GLU A 162 22.85 -1.56 -9.16
CA GLU A 162 23.26 -1.71 -10.56
C GLU A 162 23.96 -3.06 -10.83
N GLY A 163 24.36 -3.78 -9.78
CA GLY A 163 24.95 -5.12 -9.83
C GLY A 163 24.11 -6.19 -9.13
N PRO A 164 24.58 -7.45 -9.09
CA PRO A 164 23.86 -8.58 -8.48
C PRO A 164 23.88 -8.58 -6.94
N ALA A 165 24.30 -7.48 -6.28
CA ALA A 165 24.37 -7.43 -4.82
C ALA A 165 22.98 -7.24 -4.18
N LEU A 166 22.15 -6.35 -4.74
CA LEU A 166 20.78 -6.13 -4.27
C LEU A 166 19.95 -7.42 -4.29
N ASN A 167 19.89 -8.08 -5.45
CA ASN A 167 19.14 -9.33 -5.59
C ASN A 167 19.62 -10.40 -4.59
N ARG A 168 20.92 -10.74 -4.59
CA ARG A 168 21.46 -11.79 -3.70
C ARG A 168 21.27 -11.51 -2.21
N PHE A 169 21.19 -10.24 -1.79
CA PHE A 169 20.85 -9.91 -0.39
C PHE A 169 19.37 -10.19 -0.10
N TYR A 170 18.46 -9.62 -0.90
CA TYR A 170 17.02 -9.70 -0.62
C TYR A 170 16.41 -11.09 -0.88
N GLU A 171 16.92 -11.81 -1.88
CA GLU A 171 16.58 -13.22 -2.13
C GLU A 171 16.97 -14.08 -0.93
N HIS A 172 18.18 -13.90 -0.39
CA HIS A 172 18.66 -14.67 0.76
C HIS A 172 17.95 -14.31 2.07
N VAL A 173 17.52 -13.06 2.25
CA VAL A 173 16.59 -12.70 3.35
C VAL A 173 15.23 -13.39 3.20
N ALA A 174 14.73 -13.54 1.96
CA ALA A 174 13.46 -14.21 1.70
C ALA A 174 13.55 -15.72 1.94
N GLU A 175 14.58 -16.39 1.41
CA GLU A 175 14.92 -17.79 1.69
C GLU A 175 14.96 -18.07 3.20
N HIS A 176 15.67 -17.23 3.96
CA HIS A 176 15.78 -17.36 5.42
C HIS A 176 14.44 -17.19 6.14
N LEU A 177 13.62 -16.21 5.73
CA LEU A 177 12.27 -16.01 6.30
C LEU A 177 11.30 -17.15 5.96
N ILE A 178 11.42 -17.75 4.78
CA ILE A 178 10.66 -18.94 4.37
C ILE A 178 11.05 -20.13 5.24
N ALA A 179 12.34 -20.48 5.32
CA ALA A 179 12.83 -21.57 6.17
C ALA A 179 12.52 -21.37 7.66
N TYR A 180 12.52 -20.11 8.14
CA TYR A 180 12.04 -19.77 9.49
C TYR A 180 10.55 -20.08 9.65
N ARG A 181 9.72 -19.67 8.68
CA ARG A 181 8.26 -19.85 8.68
C ARG A 181 7.89 -21.34 8.68
N GLU A 182 8.49 -22.13 7.79
CA GLU A 182 8.36 -23.60 7.74
C GLU A 182 8.68 -24.24 9.09
N LYS A 183 9.87 -23.96 9.62
CA LYS A 183 10.39 -24.54 10.87
C LYS A 183 9.54 -24.22 12.09
N HIS A 184 8.98 -23.01 12.17
CA HIS A 184 8.26 -22.54 13.36
C HIS A 184 6.72 -22.62 13.25
N PHE A 185 6.17 -22.81 12.05
CA PHE A 185 4.72 -22.90 11.82
C PHE A 185 4.32 -24.06 10.88
N PRO A 186 4.80 -25.31 11.07
CA PRO A 186 4.66 -26.42 10.11
C PRO A 186 3.21 -26.92 9.84
N GLN A 187 2.19 -26.24 10.37
CA GLN A 187 0.76 -26.46 10.10
C GLN A 187 0.10 -25.30 9.34
N GLY A 188 0.90 -24.35 8.83
CA GLY A 188 0.44 -23.11 8.22
C GLY A 188 0.65 -21.89 9.13
N CYS A 189 0.90 -20.73 8.52
CA CYS A 189 1.11 -19.45 9.23
C CYS A 189 0.04 -18.43 8.79
N ARG A 190 -0.43 -17.55 9.69
CA ARG A 190 -1.32 -16.43 9.29
C ARG A 190 -0.58 -15.37 8.48
N THR A 191 0.73 -15.21 8.69
CA THR A 191 1.54 -14.18 8.05
C THR A 191 1.95 -14.57 6.63
N ARG A 192 1.56 -13.72 5.68
CA ARG A 192 1.83 -13.86 4.25
C ARG A 192 3.12 -13.12 3.91
N LEU A 193 3.95 -13.72 3.06
CA LEU A 193 5.22 -13.14 2.63
C LEU A 193 5.07 -12.48 1.26
N TYR A 194 5.53 -11.25 1.15
CA TYR A 194 5.61 -10.47 -0.10
C TYR A 194 7.01 -9.84 -0.18
N MET A 195 7.52 -9.54 -1.38
CA MET A 195 8.79 -8.82 -1.55
C MET A 195 8.58 -7.42 -2.13
N GLY A 196 9.27 -6.40 -1.61
CA GLY A 196 9.21 -5.04 -2.13
C GLY A 196 9.33 -4.01 -1.00
N ALA A 197 8.84 -2.79 -1.13
CA ALA A 197 8.19 -2.22 -2.30
C ALA A 197 9.17 -1.75 -3.38
N LEU A 198 8.81 -1.95 -4.66
CA LEU A 198 9.57 -1.41 -5.80
C LEU A 198 9.15 0.04 -6.13
N ASN A 199 10.13 0.91 -6.33
CA ASN A 199 9.95 2.32 -6.74
C ASN A 199 10.29 2.53 -8.23
N HIS A 200 9.88 3.69 -8.76
CA HIS A 200 10.25 4.24 -10.06
C HIS A 200 9.97 3.37 -11.30
N LEU A 201 9.08 2.38 -11.19
CA LEU A 201 8.68 1.53 -12.32
C LEU A 201 7.89 2.30 -13.39
N ASP A 202 7.44 3.53 -13.12
CA ASP A 202 6.96 4.49 -14.10
C ASP A 202 8.03 4.93 -15.12
N ASN A 203 9.31 4.88 -14.74
CA ASN A 203 10.43 5.22 -15.61
C ASN A 203 11.04 3.95 -16.24
N PRO A 204 10.96 3.75 -17.57
CA PRO A 204 11.59 2.61 -18.23
C PRO A 204 13.10 2.48 -18.00
N ALA A 205 13.81 3.57 -17.69
CA ALA A 205 15.25 3.53 -17.41
C ALA A 205 15.60 2.92 -16.02
N GLU A 206 14.67 2.91 -15.06
CA GLU A 206 14.87 2.27 -13.75
C GLU A 206 14.39 0.79 -13.76
N ARG A 207 13.76 0.32 -14.85
CA ARG A 207 13.36 -1.09 -15.09
C ARG A 207 14.58 -1.96 -15.48
N THR A 208 15.56 -1.99 -14.58
CA THR A 208 16.86 -2.65 -14.77
C THR A 208 16.77 -4.20 -14.77
N PRO A 209 17.85 -4.90 -15.18
CA PRO A 209 17.94 -6.35 -14.98
C PRO A 209 17.74 -6.80 -13.52
N ALA A 210 18.04 -5.95 -12.54
CA ALA A 210 17.81 -6.22 -11.12
C ALA A 210 16.31 -6.17 -10.74
N THR A 211 15.51 -5.24 -11.29
CA THR A 211 14.05 -5.23 -11.08
C THR A 211 13.37 -6.38 -11.83
N ARG A 212 13.89 -6.76 -13.00
CA ARG A 212 13.48 -7.96 -13.71
C ARG A 212 13.71 -9.23 -12.88
N ARG A 213 14.95 -9.46 -12.42
CA ARG A 213 15.30 -10.61 -11.57
C ARG A 213 14.49 -10.65 -10.27
N TRP A 214 14.15 -9.49 -9.70
CA TRP A 214 13.27 -9.40 -8.52
C TRP A 214 11.88 -9.98 -8.81
N LEU A 215 11.28 -9.62 -9.93
CA LEU A 215 9.96 -10.13 -10.33
C LEU A 215 10.02 -11.61 -10.75
N GLU A 216 11.11 -12.05 -11.37
CA GLU A 216 11.35 -13.45 -11.73
C GLU A 216 11.52 -14.33 -10.46
N PHE A 217 12.32 -13.91 -9.46
CA PHE A 217 12.45 -14.62 -8.18
C PHE A 217 11.12 -14.66 -7.40
N VAL A 218 10.34 -13.58 -7.42
CA VAL A 218 8.98 -13.56 -6.85
C VAL A 218 8.06 -14.54 -7.59
N HIS A 219 8.14 -14.63 -8.92
CA HIS A 219 7.36 -15.58 -9.71
C HIS A 219 7.69 -17.03 -9.34
N ASP A 220 8.98 -17.37 -9.29
CA ASP A 220 9.46 -18.75 -9.11
C ASP A 220 9.34 -19.23 -7.65
N THR A 221 9.44 -18.33 -6.67
CA THR A 221 9.30 -18.67 -5.24
C THR A 221 7.82 -18.79 -4.86
N ARG A 222 7.35 -20.03 -4.66
CA ARG A 222 5.94 -20.35 -4.38
C ARG A 222 5.44 -19.72 -3.08
N GLU A 223 6.31 -19.64 -2.08
CA GLU A 223 6.05 -19.26 -0.70
C GLU A 223 5.81 -17.74 -0.51
N LEU A 224 6.12 -16.97 -1.57
CA LEU A 224 5.79 -15.55 -1.73
C LEU A 224 4.44 -15.40 -2.45
N GLU A 225 3.50 -14.70 -1.81
CA GLU A 225 2.19 -14.39 -2.39
C GLU A 225 2.23 -13.19 -3.36
N GLY A 226 3.39 -12.54 -3.50
CA GLY A 226 3.71 -11.64 -4.61
C GLY A 226 4.61 -10.46 -4.23
N VAL A 227 4.36 -9.29 -4.85
CA VAL A 227 5.24 -8.11 -4.80
C VAL A 227 4.54 -6.87 -4.22
N ASP A 228 5.29 -5.96 -3.59
CA ASP A 228 4.80 -4.62 -3.21
C ASP A 228 5.35 -3.54 -4.14
N ILE A 229 4.60 -2.45 -4.35
CA ILE A 229 4.98 -1.32 -5.20
C ILE A 229 4.71 0.03 -4.51
N HIS A 230 5.62 1.00 -4.70
CA HIS A 230 5.48 2.38 -4.25
C HIS A 230 5.32 3.36 -5.43
N PRO A 231 4.13 3.45 -6.07
CA PRO A 231 3.89 4.43 -7.12
C PRO A 231 3.80 5.86 -6.56
N HIS A 232 4.94 6.54 -6.61
CA HIS A 232 5.12 7.95 -6.27
C HIS A 232 5.38 8.73 -7.55
N VAL A 233 4.30 9.23 -8.14
CA VAL A 233 4.22 9.52 -9.59
C VAL A 233 3.80 10.95 -9.90
N THR A 234 3.78 11.29 -11.19
CA THR A 234 3.34 12.58 -11.74
C THR A 234 1.89 12.57 -12.26
N SER A 235 1.30 11.39 -12.53
CA SER A 235 -0.07 11.23 -13.04
C SER A 235 -0.62 9.81 -12.79
N LEU A 236 -1.93 9.61 -13.01
CA LEU A 236 -2.56 8.28 -13.02
C LEU A 236 -1.93 7.32 -14.04
N ASP A 237 -1.47 7.84 -15.19
CA ASP A 237 -0.93 7.01 -16.26
C ASP A 237 0.53 6.61 -15.99
N ALA A 238 1.28 7.45 -15.26
CA ALA A 238 2.54 7.03 -14.64
C ALA A 238 2.30 5.94 -13.56
N ALA A 239 1.21 5.98 -12.79
CA ALA A 239 0.87 4.87 -11.90
C ALA A 239 0.44 3.59 -12.67
N GLN A 240 -0.25 3.73 -13.81
CA GLN A 240 -0.61 2.60 -14.68
C GLN A 240 0.64 1.84 -15.15
N GLN A 241 1.72 2.55 -15.45
CA GLN A 241 3.01 1.97 -15.85
C GLN A 241 3.64 1.02 -14.81
N TYR A 242 3.26 1.08 -13.52
CA TYR A 242 3.64 0.05 -12.54
C TYR A 242 2.87 -1.25 -12.79
N LEU A 243 1.57 -1.16 -13.06
CA LEU A 243 0.68 -2.31 -13.29
C LEU A 243 1.03 -3.00 -14.62
N ASP A 244 1.23 -2.21 -15.68
CA ASP A 244 1.61 -2.69 -17.00
C ASP A 244 2.93 -3.47 -16.99
N TYR A 245 3.85 -3.12 -16.07
CA TYR A 245 5.13 -3.81 -15.91
C TYR A 245 5.05 -4.99 -14.92
N VAL A 246 4.34 -4.86 -13.80
CA VAL A 246 4.32 -5.90 -12.74
C VAL A 246 3.35 -7.04 -13.03
N LEU A 247 2.13 -6.76 -13.48
CA LEU A 247 1.09 -7.78 -13.62
C LEU A 247 1.46 -8.95 -14.55
N PRO A 248 2.16 -8.74 -15.70
CA PRO A 248 2.60 -9.84 -16.56
C PRO A 248 3.63 -10.78 -15.93
N HIS A 249 4.28 -10.38 -14.83
CA HIS A 249 5.25 -11.19 -14.11
C HIS A 249 4.67 -11.94 -12.90
N LEU A 250 3.42 -11.67 -12.48
CA LEU A 250 2.81 -12.39 -11.37
C LEU A 250 2.25 -13.75 -11.83
N ARG A 251 2.41 -14.79 -11.00
CA ARG A 251 1.69 -16.06 -11.19
C ARG A 251 0.16 -15.86 -11.10
N SER A 252 -0.62 -16.87 -11.48
CA SER A 252 -2.09 -16.83 -11.43
C SER A 252 -2.66 -16.71 -9.99
N ASP A 253 -2.01 -17.30 -9.00
CA ASP A 253 -2.34 -17.22 -7.56
C ASP A 253 -1.89 -15.90 -6.90
N GLN A 254 -0.76 -15.35 -7.34
CA GLN A 254 -0.13 -14.17 -6.72
C GLN A 254 -0.92 -12.87 -6.87
N LYS A 255 -0.62 -11.91 -6.00
CA LYS A 255 -1.19 -10.56 -5.95
C LYS A 255 -0.10 -9.50 -5.80
N PHE A 256 -0.48 -8.23 -5.93
CA PHE A 256 0.40 -7.13 -5.54
C PHE A 256 -0.13 -6.37 -4.31
N LEU A 257 0.78 -5.77 -3.57
CA LEU A 257 0.51 -4.70 -2.60
C LEU A 257 0.85 -3.35 -3.22
N ALA A 258 0.21 -2.29 -2.74
CA ALA A 258 0.60 -0.92 -3.05
C ALA A 258 0.67 -0.13 -1.74
N THR A 259 1.67 -0.40 -0.91
CA THR A 259 1.64 0.07 0.49
C THR A 259 1.93 1.56 0.67
N GLU A 260 2.50 2.23 -0.33
CA GLU A 260 2.55 3.70 -0.40
C GLU A 260 2.31 4.19 -1.83
N PHE A 261 1.26 4.99 -2.07
CA PHE A 261 1.00 5.58 -3.40
C PHE A 261 0.65 7.06 -3.32
N SER A 262 1.15 7.88 -4.25
CA SER A 262 0.95 9.35 -4.20
C SER A 262 1.27 10.10 -5.49
N LEU A 263 0.77 11.34 -5.59
CA LEU A 263 1.15 12.36 -6.60
C LEU A 263 2.25 13.31 -6.09
N VAL A 264 3.16 12.85 -5.22
CA VAL A 264 4.17 13.71 -4.60
C VAL A 264 5.08 14.43 -5.62
N LEU A 265 5.31 13.82 -6.79
CA LEU A 265 6.12 14.43 -7.85
C LEU A 265 5.36 15.55 -8.57
N THR A 266 4.05 15.38 -8.80
CA THR A 266 3.15 16.45 -9.26
C THR A 266 3.19 17.63 -8.31
N TRP A 267 3.03 17.38 -6.99
CA TRP A 267 3.06 18.46 -5.99
C TRP A 267 4.41 19.17 -5.93
N ARG A 268 5.52 18.43 -6.07
CA ARG A 268 6.87 19.01 -6.07
C ARG A 268 7.09 19.98 -7.24
N ALA A 269 6.54 19.70 -8.42
CA ALA A 269 6.65 20.61 -9.57
C ALA A 269 6.07 22.00 -9.26
N HIS A 270 4.94 22.05 -8.55
CA HIS A 270 4.23 23.29 -8.23
C HIS A 270 4.73 24.04 -6.99
N MET A 271 5.75 23.53 -6.28
CA MET A 271 6.29 24.19 -5.06
C MET A 271 6.78 25.61 -5.30
N ARG A 272 7.27 25.91 -6.51
CA ARG A 272 7.77 27.23 -6.94
C ARG A 272 6.70 28.17 -7.51
N ASP A 273 5.48 27.70 -7.72
CA ASP A 273 4.39 28.51 -8.28
C ASP A 273 3.96 29.62 -7.31
N ARG A 274 3.34 30.68 -7.84
CA ARG A 274 2.61 31.65 -7.01
C ARG A 274 1.33 31.01 -6.49
N ILE A 275 0.92 31.40 -5.29
CA ILE A 275 -0.39 31.00 -4.73
C ILE A 275 -1.55 31.51 -5.62
N PRO A 276 -2.73 30.87 -5.60
CA PRO A 276 -3.85 31.28 -6.44
C PRO A 276 -4.27 32.74 -6.18
N PRO A 277 -4.41 33.60 -7.21
CA PRO A 277 -4.76 35.01 -7.02
C PRO A 277 -6.11 35.25 -6.31
N ARG A 278 -7.05 34.30 -6.40
CA ARG A 278 -8.32 34.33 -5.63
C ARG A 278 -8.08 34.07 -4.14
N PHE A 279 -7.19 33.12 -3.81
CA PHE A 279 -6.81 32.82 -2.42
C PHE A 279 -6.00 33.96 -1.80
N ALA A 280 -5.04 34.53 -2.55
CA ALA A 280 -4.26 35.70 -2.13
C ALA A 280 -5.15 36.86 -1.68
N ARG A 281 -6.13 37.24 -2.52
CA ARG A 281 -7.12 38.29 -2.18
C ARG A 281 -8.02 37.90 -1.01
N ARG A 282 -8.58 36.69 -0.98
CA ARG A 282 -9.53 36.24 0.07
C ARG A 282 -8.91 36.21 1.47
N TYR A 283 -7.61 35.94 1.60
CA TYR A 283 -6.94 35.74 2.89
C TYR A 283 -5.82 36.74 3.18
N GLY A 284 -5.75 37.86 2.46
CA GLY A 284 -4.77 38.94 2.70
C GLY A 284 -3.30 38.48 2.56
N VAL A 285 -3.01 37.60 1.60
CA VAL A 285 -1.66 37.06 1.38
C VAL A 285 -1.06 37.73 0.14
N ALA A 286 0.22 38.13 0.20
CA ALA A 286 0.90 38.81 -0.90
C ALA A 286 0.86 37.97 -2.20
N PRO A 287 0.49 38.54 -3.35
CA PRO A 287 0.14 37.79 -4.56
C PRO A 287 1.33 37.12 -5.27
N ASP A 288 2.55 37.45 -4.86
CA ASP A 288 3.81 36.86 -5.31
C ASP A 288 4.30 35.70 -4.42
N THR A 289 3.67 35.49 -3.25
CA THR A 289 3.94 34.39 -2.32
C THR A 289 3.92 33.05 -3.05
N ARG A 290 4.90 32.20 -2.77
CA ARG A 290 5.05 30.88 -3.40
C ARG A 290 4.33 29.78 -2.62
N VAL A 291 3.96 28.71 -3.31
CA VAL A 291 3.34 27.52 -2.71
C VAL A 291 4.16 27.01 -1.51
N TRP A 292 5.49 26.86 -1.65
CA TRP A 292 6.34 26.45 -0.52
C TRP A 292 6.31 27.41 0.68
N GLN A 293 6.18 28.72 0.45
CA GLN A 293 6.10 29.72 1.52
C GLN A 293 4.77 29.63 2.26
N LEU A 294 3.66 29.40 1.55
CA LEU A 294 2.35 29.22 2.16
C LEU A 294 2.27 27.90 2.95
N LEU A 295 2.84 26.82 2.40
CA LEU A 295 2.94 25.52 3.10
C LEU A 295 3.80 25.62 4.36
N ARG A 296 4.93 26.33 4.31
CA ARG A 296 5.74 26.62 5.50
C ARG A 296 4.92 27.41 6.54
N LYS A 297 4.25 28.48 6.12
CA LYS A 297 3.38 29.28 7.01
C LYS A 297 2.23 28.46 7.63
N ALA A 298 1.71 27.45 6.92
CA ALA A 298 0.71 26.54 7.44
C ALA A 298 1.30 25.52 8.44
N ALA A 299 2.56 25.09 8.28
CA ALA A 299 3.24 24.26 9.28
C ALA A 299 3.63 25.06 10.55
N ASP A 300 4.17 26.27 10.37
CA ASP A 300 4.58 27.16 11.46
C ASP A 300 3.38 27.70 12.26
N SER A 301 2.24 27.92 11.57
CA SER A 301 0.99 28.36 12.17
C SER A 301 -0.19 27.70 11.45
N PRO A 302 -0.66 26.52 11.93
CA PRO A 302 -1.76 25.77 11.33
C PRO A 302 -2.96 26.63 10.93
N PHE A 303 -3.53 26.35 9.76
CA PHE A 303 -4.65 27.13 9.22
C PHE A 303 -5.99 26.62 9.77
N PRO A 304 -7.04 27.47 9.81
CA PRO A 304 -8.41 26.99 9.85
C PRO A 304 -8.73 26.06 8.65
N GLN A 305 -9.64 25.10 8.84
CA GLN A 305 -9.99 24.11 7.83
C GLN A 305 -10.53 24.74 6.54
N ASP A 306 -11.31 25.82 6.62
CA ASP A 306 -11.82 26.53 5.44
C ASP A 306 -10.69 27.10 4.58
N LYS A 307 -9.65 27.65 5.22
CA LYS A 307 -8.49 28.25 4.56
C LYS A 307 -7.60 27.20 3.92
N TRP A 308 -7.44 26.04 4.54
CA TRP A 308 -6.75 24.91 3.92
C TRP A 308 -7.53 24.40 2.69
N ASN A 309 -8.84 24.16 2.85
CA ASN A 309 -9.72 23.74 1.77
C ASN A 309 -9.74 24.76 0.62
N ALA A 310 -9.74 26.06 0.92
CA ALA A 310 -9.69 27.13 -0.07
C ALA A 310 -8.34 27.22 -0.80
N PHE A 311 -7.21 26.98 -0.13
CA PHE A 311 -5.91 26.90 -0.81
C PHE A 311 -5.89 25.75 -1.81
N LEU A 312 -6.31 24.55 -1.38
CA LEU A 312 -6.28 23.33 -2.20
C LEU A 312 -7.28 23.39 -3.37
N SER A 313 -8.51 23.85 -3.12
CA SER A 313 -9.55 23.96 -4.16
C SER A 313 -9.31 25.10 -5.15
N MET A 314 -8.63 26.18 -4.77
CA MET A 314 -8.26 27.27 -5.69
C MET A 314 -6.95 27.01 -6.45
N SER A 315 -6.18 25.99 -6.07
CA SER A 315 -4.93 25.60 -6.75
C SER A 315 -5.24 24.63 -7.89
N PRO A 316 -5.13 25.04 -9.18
CA PRO A 316 -5.64 24.21 -10.30
C PRO A 316 -4.96 22.85 -10.40
N TRP A 317 -3.66 22.79 -10.10
CA TRP A 317 -2.87 21.56 -10.10
C TRP A 317 -3.35 20.53 -9.05
N PHE A 318 -3.79 20.99 -7.88
CA PHE A 318 -4.35 20.12 -6.84
C PHE A 318 -5.83 19.79 -7.14
N HIS A 319 -6.64 20.81 -7.43
CA HIS A 319 -8.08 20.65 -7.68
C HIS A 319 -8.39 19.80 -8.93
N GLY A 320 -7.55 19.85 -9.97
CA GLY A 320 -7.65 18.97 -11.14
C GLY A 320 -7.40 17.50 -10.80
N ASN A 321 -6.50 17.23 -9.85
CA ASN A 321 -6.11 15.90 -9.41
C ASN A 321 -6.88 15.39 -8.17
N ARG A 322 -7.90 16.13 -7.71
CA ARG A 322 -8.63 15.90 -6.45
C ARG A 322 -9.26 14.52 -6.25
N HIS A 323 -9.42 13.74 -7.33
CA HIS A 323 -9.99 12.39 -7.29
C HIS A 323 -8.96 11.27 -7.58
N TYR A 324 -7.67 11.59 -7.53
CA TYR A 324 -6.59 10.64 -7.77
C TYR A 324 -6.71 9.39 -6.88
N LEU A 325 -7.10 9.53 -5.61
CA LEU A 325 -7.16 8.42 -4.68
C LEU A 325 -8.26 7.43 -5.09
N ARG A 326 -9.46 7.92 -5.41
CA ARG A 326 -10.57 7.12 -5.94
C ARG A 326 -10.20 6.45 -7.26
N ASP A 327 -9.65 7.19 -8.20
CA ASP A 327 -9.43 6.69 -9.55
C ASP A 327 -8.22 5.74 -9.61
N GLN A 328 -7.20 5.94 -8.76
CA GLN A 328 -6.07 5.01 -8.62
C GLN A 328 -6.45 3.72 -7.88
N VAL A 329 -7.23 3.80 -6.80
CA VAL A 329 -7.68 2.61 -6.06
C VAL A 329 -8.66 1.78 -6.91
N ARG A 330 -9.45 2.41 -7.78
CA ARG A 330 -10.21 1.71 -8.84
C ARG A 330 -9.27 0.98 -9.78
N ARG A 331 -8.34 1.68 -10.45
CA ARG A 331 -7.32 1.06 -11.33
C ARG A 331 -6.62 -0.13 -10.66
N PHE A 332 -6.27 -0.05 -9.38
CA PHE A 332 -5.70 -1.18 -8.64
C PHE A 332 -6.69 -2.35 -8.44
N ARG A 333 -7.93 -2.08 -8.03
CA ARG A 333 -8.97 -3.11 -7.79
C ARG A 333 -9.42 -3.80 -9.07
N ASP A 334 -9.54 -3.05 -10.16
CA ASP A 334 -10.04 -3.50 -11.46
C ASP A 334 -9.10 -4.55 -12.12
N THR A 335 -7.85 -4.66 -11.65
CA THR A 335 -6.91 -5.73 -12.03
C THR A 335 -7.32 -7.13 -11.54
N GLY A 336 -8.19 -7.24 -10.53
CA GLY A 336 -8.41 -8.46 -9.75
C GLY A 336 -7.21 -8.94 -8.91
N LYS A 337 -6.06 -8.26 -9.01
CA LYS A 337 -4.75 -8.67 -8.49
C LYS A 337 -4.26 -7.86 -7.28
N LEU A 338 -4.95 -6.79 -6.87
CA LEU A 338 -4.63 -6.09 -5.62
C LEU A 338 -4.94 -6.99 -4.41
N ALA A 339 -3.98 -7.17 -3.49
CA ALA A 339 -4.23 -7.68 -2.14
C ALA A 339 -4.62 -6.53 -1.20
N VAL A 340 -3.67 -5.62 -0.92
CA VAL A 340 -3.82 -4.46 -0.04
C VAL A 340 -3.11 -3.23 -0.62
N ALA A 341 -3.81 -2.11 -0.73
CA ALA A 341 -3.21 -0.79 -0.92
C ALA A 341 -3.31 0.01 0.39
N THR A 342 -2.32 0.83 0.73
CA THR A 342 -2.39 1.72 1.90
C THR A 342 -1.99 3.16 1.60
N TYR A 343 -2.68 4.12 2.23
CA TYR A 343 -2.52 5.56 1.99
C TYR A 343 -2.16 6.33 3.27
N GLY A 344 -1.41 7.42 3.14
CA GLY A 344 -0.83 8.15 4.29
C GLY A 344 -1.88 8.69 5.26
N VAL A 345 -1.85 8.23 6.51
CA VAL A 345 -2.91 8.57 7.50
C VAL A 345 -2.87 10.03 7.93
N ALA A 346 -1.69 10.54 8.26
CA ALA A 346 -1.50 11.83 8.92
C ALA A 346 -0.17 12.48 8.52
N GLN A 347 0.11 13.68 9.02
CA GLN A 347 1.34 14.40 8.71
C GLN A 347 2.40 14.09 9.78
N GLY A 348 3.41 13.29 9.44
CA GLY A 348 4.56 13.05 10.32
C GLY A 348 5.48 14.27 10.44
N ALA A 349 6.24 14.41 11.53
CA ALA A 349 7.05 15.60 11.80
C ALA A 349 8.06 15.93 10.67
N ALA A 350 8.68 14.91 10.07
CA ALA A 350 9.61 15.08 8.95
C ALA A 350 8.96 15.61 7.66
N MET A 351 7.63 15.45 7.50
CA MET A 351 6.90 15.96 6.34
C MET A 351 6.79 17.48 6.34
N VAL A 352 6.76 18.11 7.52
CA VAL A 352 6.55 19.57 7.70
C VAL A 352 7.79 20.35 8.12
N ARG A 353 8.89 19.67 8.52
CA ARG A 353 10.19 20.33 8.75
C ARG A 353 10.84 20.75 7.42
N ASP A 354 11.70 21.76 7.43
CA ASP A 354 12.59 22.11 6.30
C ASP A 354 11.88 22.44 4.97
N ILE A 355 10.67 23.04 5.00
CA ILE A 355 9.86 23.32 3.80
C ILE A 355 10.52 24.40 2.93
N GLY A 356 11.16 23.98 1.85
CA GLY A 356 11.74 24.83 0.79
C GLY A 356 11.25 24.45 -0.61
N PRO A 357 11.68 25.19 -1.66
CA PRO A 357 11.18 25.05 -3.03
C PRO A 357 11.43 23.67 -3.69
N ASP A 358 12.36 22.89 -3.17
CA ASP A 358 12.75 21.58 -3.71
C ASP A 358 12.26 20.38 -2.89
N LYS A 359 11.71 20.61 -1.69
CA LYS A 359 11.24 19.54 -0.80
C LYS A 359 10.04 18.83 -1.43
N HIS A 360 10.06 17.50 -1.47
CA HIS A 360 8.86 16.68 -1.71
C HIS A 360 7.80 16.99 -0.65
N PRO A 361 6.63 17.57 -1.00
CA PRO A 361 5.67 18.09 -0.03
C PRO A 361 4.73 16.98 0.46
N TRP A 362 5.28 15.95 1.09
CA TRP A 362 4.57 14.77 1.59
C TRP A 362 3.32 15.08 2.43
N MET A 363 3.33 16.23 3.13
CA MET A 363 2.18 16.73 3.91
C MET A 363 0.87 16.87 3.09
N LEU A 364 0.97 16.99 1.76
CA LEU A 364 -0.16 17.08 0.83
C LEU A 364 -0.77 15.72 0.48
N ASN A 365 -0.20 14.60 0.95
CA ASN A 365 -0.68 13.23 0.71
C ASN A 365 -1.28 12.56 1.96
N SER A 366 -1.52 13.32 3.03
CA SER A 366 -2.09 12.79 4.28
C SER A 366 -3.62 12.96 4.31
N LEU A 367 -4.37 11.92 4.72
CA LEU A 367 -5.83 12.01 4.95
C LEU A 367 -6.14 13.08 6.01
N TYR A 368 -5.45 13.02 7.14
CA TYR A 368 -5.49 14.01 8.21
C TYR A 368 -4.34 15.02 8.07
N ALA A 369 -4.68 16.30 8.11
CA ALA A 369 -3.75 17.42 7.96
C ALA A 369 -3.24 17.90 9.34
N THR A 370 -2.78 16.95 10.17
CA THR A 370 -2.53 17.12 11.63
C THR A 370 -1.53 18.22 12.01
N ARG A 371 -0.74 18.73 11.07
CA ARG A 371 0.32 19.73 11.29
C ARG A 371 0.19 20.98 10.42
N THR A 372 -0.74 21.01 9.46
CA THR A 372 -1.04 22.21 8.65
C THR A 372 -2.44 22.78 8.88
N VAL A 373 -3.30 22.07 9.60
CA VAL A 373 -4.67 22.49 9.95
C VAL A 373 -4.89 22.39 11.46
N ARG A 374 -5.55 23.40 12.03
CA ARG A 374 -5.95 23.42 13.45
C ARG A 374 -7.00 22.34 13.71
N GLN A 375 -6.98 21.77 14.91
CA GLN A 375 -8.11 21.01 15.43
C GLN A 375 -9.37 21.89 15.43
N GLY A 376 -10.53 21.33 15.11
CA GLY A 376 -11.81 22.04 15.11
C GLY A 376 -12.25 22.45 16.52
N PRO A 377 -13.17 23.43 16.67
CA PRO A 377 -13.74 23.80 17.97
C PRO A 377 -14.52 22.67 18.66
N ASP A 378 -14.95 21.69 17.88
CA ASP A 378 -15.60 20.42 18.27
C ASP A 378 -14.60 19.32 18.63
N GLY A 379 -13.29 19.61 18.59
CA GLY A 379 -12.21 18.63 18.76
C GLY A 379 -11.86 17.84 17.49
N SER A 380 -12.49 18.11 16.34
CA SER A 380 -12.24 17.32 15.12
C SER A 380 -10.80 17.44 14.60
N THR A 381 -10.15 16.31 14.31
CA THR A 381 -8.84 16.30 13.64
C THR A 381 -8.99 16.86 12.21
N GLY A 382 -8.23 17.90 11.87
CA GLY A 382 -8.23 18.55 10.55
C GLY A 382 -7.82 17.62 9.40
N ARG A 383 -8.35 17.86 8.19
CA ARG A 383 -8.36 16.91 7.06
C ARG A 383 -7.89 17.52 5.75
N THR A 384 -7.35 16.68 4.88
CA THR A 384 -7.19 16.98 3.44
C THR A 384 -8.43 16.45 2.72
N HIS A 385 -9.49 17.26 2.69
CA HIS A 385 -10.85 16.83 2.31
C HIS A 385 -10.93 15.93 1.08
N PRO A 386 -10.34 16.26 -0.10
CA PRO A 386 -10.45 15.40 -1.28
C PRO A 386 -9.93 13.97 -1.08
N TRP A 387 -8.82 13.79 -0.35
CA TRP A 387 -8.32 12.46 -0.03
C TRP A 387 -9.17 11.76 1.03
N PHE A 388 -9.63 12.50 2.03
CA PHE A 388 -10.45 11.94 3.10
C PHE A 388 -11.81 11.44 2.56
N GLU A 389 -12.45 12.22 1.68
CA GLU A 389 -13.74 11.93 1.07
C GLU A 389 -13.62 10.80 0.03
N ASP A 390 -12.62 10.84 -0.86
CA ASP A 390 -12.30 9.70 -1.74
C ASP A 390 -12.05 8.43 -0.89
N PHE A 391 -11.13 8.47 0.08
CA PHE A 391 -10.74 7.31 0.90
C PHE A 391 -11.91 6.68 1.65
N THR A 392 -12.72 7.49 2.33
CA THR A 392 -13.90 6.98 3.07
C THR A 392 -14.97 6.42 2.13
N SER A 393 -15.15 7.00 0.93
CA SER A 393 -16.08 6.47 -0.08
C SER A 393 -15.65 5.12 -0.69
N LEU A 394 -14.36 4.77 -0.59
CA LEU A 394 -13.78 3.54 -1.13
C LEU A 394 -13.79 2.36 -0.14
N GLN A 395 -14.15 2.58 1.12
CA GLN A 395 -14.23 1.53 2.13
C GLN A 395 -15.45 0.63 1.90
N ARG A 396 -15.22 -0.68 1.70
CA ARG A 396 -16.29 -1.63 1.39
C ARG A 396 -16.84 -2.25 2.67
N LYS A 397 -18.12 -2.64 2.68
CA LYS A 397 -18.74 -3.33 3.82
C LYS A 397 -18.01 -4.63 4.19
N THR A 398 -17.49 -5.33 3.19
CA THR A 398 -16.71 -6.58 3.28
C THR A 398 -15.36 -6.43 3.96
N ASP A 399 -14.81 -5.21 4.02
CA ASP A 399 -13.43 -4.98 4.45
C ASP A 399 -13.35 -4.71 5.96
N ARG A 400 -14.49 -4.62 6.65
CA ARG A 400 -14.62 -4.11 8.03
C ARG A 400 -14.04 -5.03 9.10
N LEU A 401 -13.88 -4.46 10.31
CA LEU A 401 -13.52 -5.20 11.52
C LEU A 401 -14.64 -6.17 11.92
N PRO A 402 -14.32 -7.35 12.49
CA PRO A 402 -12.98 -7.89 12.74
C PRO A 402 -12.35 -8.49 11.47
N VAL A 403 -11.12 -8.12 11.14
CA VAL A 403 -10.39 -8.68 10.01
C VAL A 403 -9.93 -10.11 10.34
N ARG A 404 -10.47 -11.07 9.59
CA ARG A 404 -10.16 -12.50 9.68
C ARG A 404 -9.47 -12.96 8.40
N THR A 405 -8.16 -13.22 8.46
CA THR A 405 -7.42 -13.89 7.39
C THR A 405 -7.15 -15.35 7.78
N GLY A 406 -7.21 -16.26 6.81
CA GLY A 406 -6.86 -17.67 7.01
C GLY A 406 -5.34 -17.87 7.17
N THR A 407 -4.92 -19.06 7.58
CA THR A 407 -3.52 -19.49 7.41
C THR A 407 -3.19 -19.70 5.93
N THR A 408 -1.93 -19.46 5.58
CA THR A 408 -1.32 -19.86 4.30
C THR A 408 -0.39 -21.05 4.55
N ALA A 409 -0.12 -21.87 3.53
CA ALA A 409 0.84 -22.95 3.64
C ALA A 409 2.25 -22.37 3.87
N THR A 410 3.01 -23.00 4.78
CA THR A 410 4.38 -22.55 5.09
C THR A 410 5.40 -23.11 4.13
#